data_AF-A0A5Q4Z4T6-F1
#
_entry.id   AF-A0A5Q4Z4T6-F1
#
_cell.length_a   1.000
_cell.length_b   1.000
_cell.length_c   1.000
_cell.angle_alpha   90.00
_cell.angle_beta   90.00
_cell.angle_gamma   90.00
#
_symmetry.space_group_name_H-M   'P 1'
#
loop_
_entity.id
_entity.type
_entity.pdbx_description
1 polymer ?
#
loop_
_entity_poly.entity_id
_entity_poly.type
_entity_poly.pdbx_seq_one_letter_code
_entity_poly.pdbx_strand_id
1 'polypeptide(L)'
;MKSTVLFSFVSMLLLSGCSQQIQPTPVPSQAITSFYDYQLLSPVGSPLSLSALPQEIIDADVILIGEWHTHAAIHRFQTDLFKQLSATEPKLALSMEQFSRDKQTVVDEYLKGQIGEQTLMSEANAWPNYESDYRPLVEIAKAEGRDVIAANAPKPIVKCIGQQGISYLDKLDIDEKSWLAKNIDLAESPYKSKFLASMHHGDEEQTQKQFAAQMTWDATMAESIVNYLALHPKSQVMHIAGKFHIENGLGTAAQIVKLNPKLNVVVITPTEEATTDDSDYQLEVLAPPKRFVKQENMMKAYKAIKSRNHDLVCK
;
A
#
# COMPACT_ATOMS: atom_id res chain seq x y z
N MET A 1 74.79 54.81 -17.82
CA MET A 1 73.32 54.66 -17.89
C MET A 1 72.96 53.26 -17.45
N LYS A 2 72.34 53.09 -16.28
CA LYS A 2 71.87 51.80 -15.75
C LYS A 2 70.35 51.76 -15.86
N SER A 3 69.80 50.70 -16.44
CA SER A 3 68.36 50.50 -16.60
C SER A 3 67.87 49.53 -15.53
N THR A 4 66.80 49.89 -14.82
CA THR A 4 66.17 49.07 -13.78
C THR A 4 64.79 48.66 -14.27
N VAL A 5 64.58 47.36 -14.48
CA VAL A 5 63.29 46.77 -14.89
C VAL A 5 62.54 46.36 -13.62
N LEU A 6 61.32 46.88 -13.45
CA LEU A 6 60.43 46.58 -12.33
C LEU A 6 59.45 45.48 -12.77
N PHE A 7 59.55 44.29 -12.18
CA PHE A 7 58.60 43.19 -12.40
C PHE A 7 57.41 43.33 -11.45
N SER A 8 56.20 43.46 -12.00
CA SER A 8 54.95 43.48 -11.22
C SER A 8 54.42 42.06 -11.09
N PHE A 9 54.40 41.52 -9.87
CA PHE A 9 53.82 40.22 -9.55
C PHE A 9 52.30 40.37 -9.34
N VAL A 10 51.50 39.84 -10.26
CA VAL A 10 50.04 39.69 -10.08
C VAL A 10 49.79 38.37 -9.36
N SER A 11 49.31 38.44 -8.12
CA SER A 11 48.87 37.26 -7.34
C SER A 11 47.49 36.83 -7.82
N MET A 12 47.41 35.63 -8.37
CA MET A 12 46.17 34.97 -8.76
C MET A 12 45.65 34.16 -7.56
N LEU A 13 44.62 34.68 -6.88
CA LEU A 13 43.95 34.00 -5.76
C LEU A 13 43.09 32.86 -6.30
N LEU A 14 43.52 31.61 -6.05
CA LEU A 14 42.74 30.41 -6.31
C LEU A 14 41.66 30.27 -5.21
N LEU A 15 40.40 30.46 -5.59
CA LEU A 15 39.25 30.16 -4.74
C LEU A 15 39.02 28.64 -4.72
N SER A 16 39.59 27.98 -3.72
CA SER A 16 39.28 26.58 -3.38
C SER A 16 37.90 26.53 -2.72
N GLY A 17 36.86 26.22 -3.51
CA GLY A 17 35.53 25.92 -2.96
C GLY A 17 35.56 24.59 -2.22
N CYS A 18 35.46 24.62 -0.89
CA CYS A 18 35.26 23.42 -0.09
C CYS A 18 33.86 22.83 -0.38
N SER A 19 33.79 21.78 -1.18
CA SER A 19 32.61 20.91 -1.26
C SER A 19 32.57 20.06 0.01
N GLN A 20 31.94 20.56 1.08
CA GLN A 20 31.57 19.72 2.21
C GLN A 20 30.46 18.77 1.76
N GLN A 21 30.79 17.49 1.56
CA GLN A 21 29.79 16.43 1.58
C GLN A 21 29.12 16.46 2.95
N ILE A 22 27.86 16.88 2.98
CA ILE A 22 27.00 16.77 4.16
C ILE A 22 26.87 15.26 4.40
N GLN A 23 27.62 14.73 5.37
CA GLN A 23 27.38 13.38 5.85
C GLN A 23 26.01 13.37 6.53
N PRO A 24 25.06 12.51 6.11
CA PRO A 24 23.78 12.42 6.77
C PRO A 24 24.02 12.05 8.24
N THR A 25 23.46 12.84 9.13
CA THR A 25 23.45 12.58 10.57
C THR A 25 22.82 11.21 10.81
N PRO A 26 23.40 10.32 11.64
CA PRO A 26 22.78 9.04 11.96
C PRO A 26 21.39 9.28 12.56
N VAL A 27 20.34 8.74 11.93
CA VAL A 27 19.00 8.74 12.51
C VAL A 27 19.04 7.77 13.70
N PRO A 28 18.73 8.22 14.93
CA PRO A 28 18.67 7.32 16.07
C PRO A 28 17.56 6.29 15.85
N SER A 29 17.88 5.00 15.98
CA SER A 29 16.87 3.94 15.96
C SER A 29 15.89 4.14 17.12
N GLN A 30 14.60 4.25 16.83
CA GLN A 30 13.57 4.27 17.86
C GLN A 30 13.40 2.86 18.42
N ALA A 31 13.34 2.72 19.75
CA ALA A 31 13.00 1.44 20.35
C ALA A 31 11.51 1.13 20.16
N ILE A 32 11.20 -0.06 19.64
CA ILE A 32 9.83 -0.53 19.46
C ILE A 32 9.36 -1.19 20.75
N THR A 33 8.55 -0.48 21.53
CA THR A 33 8.15 -0.94 22.89
C THR A 33 6.65 -1.10 23.07
N SER A 34 5.86 -0.58 22.13
CA SER A 34 4.41 -0.62 22.16
C SER A 34 3.82 -0.84 20.77
N PHE A 35 2.53 -1.20 20.72
CA PHE A 35 1.76 -1.31 19.47
C PHE A 35 1.50 0.03 18.76
N TYR A 36 2.07 1.14 19.26
CA TYR A 36 2.04 2.45 18.60
C TYR A 36 3.41 2.91 18.10
N ASP A 37 4.48 2.18 18.41
CA ASP A 37 5.84 2.47 17.96
C ASP A 37 6.10 1.79 16.63
N TYR A 38 6.77 2.50 15.72
CA TYR A 38 7.27 1.96 14.46
C TYR A 38 8.65 2.54 14.15
N GLN A 39 9.40 1.84 13.30
CA GLN A 39 10.63 2.34 12.71
C GLN A 39 10.63 2.01 11.22
N LEU A 40 10.73 3.04 10.37
CA LEU A 40 10.96 2.84 8.94
C LEU A 40 12.44 2.48 8.75
N LEU A 41 12.69 1.43 7.96
CA LEU A 41 14.01 0.92 7.66
C LEU A 41 14.20 0.83 6.15
N SER A 42 15.44 1.01 5.70
CA SER A 42 15.84 0.69 4.34
C SER A 42 15.76 -0.83 4.08
N PRO A 43 15.87 -1.28 2.82
CA PRO A 43 15.89 -2.71 2.51
C PRO A 43 17.03 -3.50 3.17
N VAL A 44 18.11 -2.82 3.57
CA VAL A 44 19.25 -3.38 4.32
C VAL A 44 19.13 -3.18 5.84
N GLY A 45 17.97 -2.78 6.34
CA GLY A 45 17.69 -2.64 7.78
C GLY A 45 18.24 -1.36 8.43
N SER A 46 18.63 -0.35 7.65
CA SER A 46 19.14 0.92 8.21
C SER A 46 17.98 1.85 8.60
N PRO A 47 17.97 2.45 9.81
CA PRO A 47 16.93 3.39 10.23
C PRO A 47 16.79 4.61 9.32
N LEU A 48 15.55 4.92 8.95
CA LEU A 48 15.16 6.08 8.16
C LEU A 48 14.21 6.98 8.96
N SER A 49 14.31 8.29 8.73
CA SER A 49 13.38 9.27 9.29
C SER A 49 12.38 9.70 8.23
N LEU A 50 11.11 9.88 8.62
CA LEU A 50 10.11 10.48 7.74
C LEU A 50 10.47 11.93 7.33
N SER A 51 11.24 12.65 8.15
CA SER A 51 11.71 13.99 7.79
C SER A 51 12.82 14.01 6.73
N ALA A 52 13.39 12.84 6.41
CA ALA A 52 14.50 12.68 5.47
C ALA A 52 14.31 11.39 4.66
N LEU A 53 13.20 11.34 3.91
CA LEU A 53 12.89 10.19 3.06
C LEU A 53 13.93 10.03 1.95
N PRO A 54 14.30 8.79 1.60
CA PRO A 54 15.09 8.49 0.41
C PRO A 54 14.46 9.06 -0.87
N GLN A 55 15.30 9.44 -1.83
CA GLN A 55 14.84 10.01 -3.10
C GLN A 55 13.98 8.99 -3.87
N GLU A 56 14.23 7.70 -3.70
CA GLU A 56 13.45 6.62 -4.30
C GLU A 56 11.99 6.63 -3.83
N ILE A 57 11.71 7.00 -2.57
CA ILE A 57 10.34 7.15 -2.07
C ILE A 57 9.73 8.44 -2.59
N ILE A 58 10.49 9.53 -2.60
CA ILE A 58 10.02 10.85 -3.04
C ILE A 58 9.63 10.83 -4.52
N ASP A 59 10.46 10.23 -5.38
CA ASP A 59 10.27 10.19 -6.84
C ASP A 59 9.41 9.01 -7.32
N ALA A 60 8.90 8.17 -6.41
CA ALA A 60 8.04 7.05 -6.79
C ALA A 60 6.74 7.55 -7.43
N ASP A 61 6.25 6.86 -8.47
CA ASP A 61 4.90 7.11 -8.97
C ASP A 61 3.85 6.47 -8.05
N VAL A 62 4.21 5.31 -7.45
CA VAL A 62 3.35 4.56 -6.53
C VAL A 62 4.15 4.08 -5.32
N ILE A 63 3.64 4.38 -4.12
CA ILE A 63 4.14 3.86 -2.85
C ILE A 63 3.10 2.87 -2.32
N LEU A 64 3.45 1.60 -2.24
CA LEU A 64 2.60 0.54 -1.73
C LEU A 64 2.98 0.20 -0.29
N ILE A 65 2.02 0.22 0.62
CA ILE A 65 2.26 -0.06 2.04
C ILE A 65 1.40 -1.24 2.47
N GLY A 66 2.09 -2.32 2.85
CA GLY A 66 1.46 -3.50 3.42
C GLY A 66 0.98 -3.24 4.85
N GLU A 67 -0.11 -3.89 5.25
CA GLU A 67 -0.60 -3.80 6.63
C GLU A 67 -1.05 -5.13 7.22
N TRP A 68 -0.95 -5.22 8.55
CA TRP A 68 -1.86 -6.04 9.33
C TRP A 68 -3.04 -5.16 9.72
N HIS A 69 -4.23 -5.43 9.19
CA HIS A 69 -5.39 -4.52 9.14
C HIS A 69 -5.90 -3.91 10.46
N THR A 70 -5.39 -4.33 11.62
CA THR A 70 -5.81 -3.80 12.93
C THR A 70 -4.61 -3.41 13.80
N HIS A 71 -3.46 -3.12 13.16
CA HIS A 71 -2.20 -2.86 13.86
C HIS A 71 -1.96 -1.36 13.98
N ALA A 72 -2.15 -0.82 15.19
CA ALA A 72 -2.16 0.63 15.42
C ALA A 72 -0.87 1.35 14.95
N ALA A 73 0.32 0.77 15.15
CA ALA A 73 1.57 1.39 14.70
C ALA A 73 1.67 1.50 13.17
N ILE A 74 1.09 0.54 12.43
CA ILE A 74 1.11 0.56 10.97
C ILE A 74 0.18 1.66 10.47
N HIS A 75 -1.03 1.76 11.01
CA HIS A 75 -1.96 2.83 10.66
C HIS A 75 -1.45 4.22 11.05
N ARG A 76 -0.75 4.30 12.19
CA ARG A 76 -0.03 5.52 12.59
C ARG A 76 1.06 5.86 11.57
N PHE A 77 1.91 4.92 11.19
CA PHE A 77 2.94 5.13 10.16
C PHE A 77 2.34 5.59 8.83
N GLN A 78 1.29 4.93 8.35
CA GLN A 78 0.61 5.31 7.12
C GLN A 78 0.12 6.77 7.19
N THR A 79 -0.48 7.14 8.32
CA THR A 79 -0.95 8.52 8.57
C THR A 79 0.21 9.52 8.59
N ASP A 80 1.28 9.21 9.31
CA ASP A 80 2.46 10.08 9.44
C ASP A 80 3.17 10.25 8.10
N LEU A 81 3.32 9.18 7.31
CA LEU A 81 3.93 9.21 5.99
C LEU A 81 3.05 9.98 5.00
N PHE A 82 1.74 9.72 4.96
CA PHE A 82 0.83 10.43 4.06
C PHE A 82 0.86 11.93 4.33
N LYS A 83 0.82 12.34 5.61
CA LYS A 83 0.95 13.74 6.02
C LYS A 83 2.27 14.36 5.58
N GLN A 84 3.37 13.62 5.76
CA GLN A 84 4.70 14.09 5.38
C GLN A 84 4.82 14.28 3.86
N LEU A 85 4.37 13.31 3.07
CA LEU A 85 4.37 13.38 1.61
C LEU A 85 3.44 14.49 1.11
N SER A 86 2.24 14.60 1.68
CA SER A 86 1.28 15.66 1.36
C SER A 86 1.84 17.07 1.54
N ALA A 87 2.74 17.28 2.50
CA ALA A 87 3.35 18.58 2.75
C ALA A 87 4.37 18.97 1.67
N THR A 88 4.98 18.00 0.99
CA THR A 88 6.02 18.22 -0.03
C THR A 88 5.50 18.02 -1.45
N GLU A 89 4.53 17.13 -1.64
CA GLU A 89 3.99 16.75 -2.95
C GLU A 89 2.59 17.35 -3.19
N PRO A 90 2.46 18.33 -4.09
CA PRO A 90 1.18 18.98 -4.35
C PRO A 90 0.21 18.10 -5.12
N LYS A 91 0.62 16.92 -5.62
CA LYS A 91 -0.21 16.01 -6.42
C LYS A 91 -0.22 14.58 -5.86
N LEU A 92 -0.34 14.45 -4.55
CA LEU A 92 -0.49 13.16 -3.89
C LEU A 92 -1.97 12.73 -3.86
N ALA A 93 -2.24 11.45 -4.14
CA ALA A 93 -3.52 10.81 -3.91
C ALA A 93 -3.38 9.60 -2.98
N LEU A 94 -4.42 9.34 -2.20
CA LEU A 94 -4.54 8.15 -1.37
C LEU A 94 -5.31 7.07 -2.12
N SER A 95 -4.83 5.84 -2.13
CA SER A 95 -5.54 4.69 -2.70
C SER A 95 -5.77 3.66 -1.61
N MET A 96 -7.00 3.16 -1.47
CA MET A 96 -7.37 2.31 -0.32
C MET A 96 -8.00 0.99 -0.77
N GLU A 97 -7.49 -0.13 -0.25
CA GLU A 97 -8.16 -1.44 -0.33
C GLU A 97 -9.55 -1.42 0.32
N GLN A 98 -9.72 -0.56 1.33
CA GLN A 98 -10.89 -0.53 2.20
C GLN A 98 -12.17 -0.08 1.49
N PHE A 99 -12.04 0.68 0.39
CA PHE A 99 -13.16 1.15 -0.42
C PHE A 99 -13.16 0.47 -1.79
N SER A 100 -14.32 0.02 -2.23
CA SER A 100 -14.49 -0.62 -3.54
C SER A 100 -14.91 0.36 -4.62
N ARG A 101 -14.51 0.10 -5.87
CA ARG A 101 -14.75 0.99 -7.03
C ARG A 101 -16.20 1.42 -7.21
N ASP A 102 -17.15 0.54 -6.92
CA ASP A 102 -18.59 0.83 -7.00
C ASP A 102 -19.04 1.94 -6.03
N LYS A 103 -18.18 2.30 -5.06
CA LYS A 103 -18.43 3.31 -4.03
C LYS A 103 -17.65 4.61 -4.23
N GLN A 104 -16.91 4.76 -5.34
CA GLN A 104 -16.10 5.96 -5.59
C GLN A 104 -16.92 7.25 -5.47
N THR A 105 -18.16 7.29 -5.99
CA THR A 105 -19.01 8.48 -5.89
C THR A 105 -19.30 8.89 -4.44
N VAL A 106 -19.58 7.93 -3.56
CA VAL A 106 -19.84 8.21 -2.12
C VAL A 106 -18.58 8.75 -1.45
N VAL A 107 -17.41 8.18 -1.77
CA VAL A 107 -16.11 8.67 -1.28
C VAL A 107 -15.90 10.12 -1.73
N ASP A 108 -16.11 10.41 -3.02
CA ASP A 108 -15.94 11.76 -3.58
C ASP A 108 -16.89 12.79 -2.94
N GLU A 109 -18.15 12.42 -2.73
CA GLU A 109 -19.15 13.27 -2.05
C GLU A 109 -18.72 13.58 -0.61
N TYR A 110 -18.16 12.60 0.09
CA TYR A 110 -17.63 12.79 1.44
C TYR A 110 -16.45 13.75 1.47
N LEU A 111 -15.48 13.58 0.55
CA LEU A 111 -14.32 14.47 0.42
C LEU A 111 -14.74 15.90 0.09
N LYS A 112 -15.79 16.09 -0.71
CA LYS A 112 -16.37 17.41 -1.05
C LYS A 112 -17.23 18.02 0.08
N GLY A 113 -17.42 17.30 1.19
CA GLY A 113 -18.26 17.76 2.30
C GLY A 113 -19.76 17.76 2.00
N GLN A 114 -20.19 17.01 0.98
CA GLN A 114 -21.60 16.92 0.56
C GLN A 114 -22.39 15.94 1.45
N ILE A 115 -21.70 14.95 2.02
CA ILE A 115 -22.24 13.99 2.99
C ILE A 115 -21.38 13.93 4.27
N GLY A 116 -21.96 13.42 5.36
CA GLY A 116 -21.26 13.22 6.64
C GLY A 116 -20.57 11.85 6.74
N GLU A 117 -19.73 11.68 7.76
CA GLU A 117 -18.94 10.45 7.96
C GLU A 117 -19.83 9.22 8.13
N GLN A 118 -20.94 9.35 8.87
CA GLN A 118 -21.87 8.25 9.08
C GLN A 118 -22.44 7.73 7.74
N THR A 119 -22.72 8.63 6.80
CA THR A 119 -23.20 8.29 5.45
C THR A 119 -22.10 7.62 4.63
N LEU A 120 -20.86 8.14 4.66
CA LEU A 120 -19.71 7.48 4.04
C LEU A 120 -19.61 6.03 4.57
N MET A 121 -19.62 5.85 5.89
CA MET A 121 -19.45 4.54 6.49
C MET A 121 -20.52 3.54 6.06
N SER A 122 -21.78 3.97 6.00
CA SER A 122 -22.88 3.11 5.59
C SER A 122 -22.94 2.86 4.08
N GLU A 123 -22.81 3.91 3.26
CA GLU A 123 -23.08 3.84 1.82
C GLU A 123 -21.86 3.41 1.01
N ALA A 124 -20.64 3.73 1.49
CA ALA A 124 -19.40 3.22 0.92
C ALA A 124 -18.96 1.88 1.52
N ASN A 125 -19.76 1.29 2.41
CA ASN A 125 -19.44 0.04 3.12
C ASN A 125 -18.07 0.09 3.81
N ALA A 126 -17.78 1.17 4.53
CA ALA A 126 -16.50 1.29 5.24
C ALA A 126 -16.30 0.10 6.20
N TRP A 127 -15.05 -0.29 6.38
CA TRP A 127 -14.73 -1.43 7.23
C TRP A 127 -15.10 -1.14 8.71
N PRO A 128 -15.43 -2.17 9.51
CA PRO A 128 -15.86 -1.97 10.90
C PRO A 128 -14.87 -1.20 11.79
N ASN A 129 -13.58 -1.22 11.43
CA ASN A 129 -12.48 -0.53 12.11
C ASN A 129 -12.12 0.83 11.47
N TYR A 130 -12.94 1.35 10.55
CA TYR A 130 -12.68 2.61 9.84
C TYR A 130 -12.32 3.77 10.77
N GLU A 131 -13.12 3.97 11.81
CA GLU A 131 -12.98 5.12 12.71
C GLU A 131 -11.65 5.18 13.46
N SER A 132 -11.06 4.02 13.78
CA SER A 132 -9.80 3.93 14.50
C SER A 132 -8.59 3.88 13.56
N ASP A 133 -8.73 3.15 12.45
CA ASP A 133 -7.57 2.70 11.67
C ASP A 133 -7.39 3.51 10.38
N TYR A 134 -8.48 4.03 9.79
CA TYR A 134 -8.46 4.62 8.45
C TYR A 134 -8.96 6.07 8.37
N ARG A 135 -9.82 6.50 9.32
CA ARG A 135 -10.30 7.89 9.42
C ARG A 135 -9.16 8.92 9.36
N PRO A 136 -8.03 8.77 10.09
CA PRO A 136 -6.97 9.79 10.07
C PRO A 136 -6.44 10.07 8.65
N LEU A 137 -6.29 9.05 7.82
CA LEU A 137 -5.84 9.19 6.42
C LEU A 137 -6.87 9.93 5.57
N VAL A 138 -8.14 9.52 5.64
CA VAL A 138 -9.22 10.13 4.85
C VAL A 138 -9.45 11.58 5.26
N GLU A 139 -9.36 11.90 6.55
CA GLU A 139 -9.52 13.27 7.04
C GLU A 139 -8.36 14.18 6.64
N ILE A 140 -7.12 13.67 6.59
CA ILE A 140 -5.98 14.42 6.03
C ILE A 140 -6.22 14.68 4.55
N ALA A 141 -6.58 13.65 3.79
CA ALA A 141 -6.87 13.79 2.36
C ALA A 141 -7.97 14.85 2.12
N LYS A 142 -9.07 14.77 2.87
CA LYS A 142 -10.18 15.73 2.81
C LYS A 142 -9.74 17.15 3.17
N ALA A 143 -9.01 17.32 4.27
CA ALA A 143 -8.57 18.64 4.74
C ALA A 143 -7.60 19.33 3.77
N GLU A 144 -6.80 18.55 3.05
CA GLU A 144 -5.80 19.04 2.11
C GLU A 144 -6.27 19.02 0.64
N GLY A 145 -7.52 18.61 0.38
CA GLY A 145 -8.07 18.50 -0.97
C GLY A 145 -7.37 17.45 -1.83
N ARG A 146 -6.93 16.34 -1.23
CA ARG A 146 -6.37 15.17 -1.91
C ARG A 146 -7.48 14.21 -2.31
N ASP A 147 -7.30 13.57 -3.46
CA ASP A 147 -8.20 12.53 -3.92
C ASP A 147 -8.00 11.24 -3.13
N VAL A 148 -9.10 10.51 -2.88
CA VAL A 148 -9.09 9.16 -2.33
C VAL A 148 -9.67 8.20 -3.36
N ILE A 149 -8.88 7.22 -3.78
CA ILE A 149 -9.22 6.22 -4.78
C ILE A 149 -9.79 5.00 -4.05
N ALA A 150 -11.05 4.68 -4.32
CA ALA A 150 -11.70 3.44 -3.92
C ALA A 150 -11.21 2.31 -4.82
N ALA A 151 -10.09 1.69 -4.42
CA ALA A 151 -9.27 0.91 -5.33
C ALA A 151 -9.81 -0.50 -5.58
N ASN A 152 -10.56 -1.06 -4.64
CA ASN A 152 -10.76 -2.49 -4.57
C ASN A 152 -11.95 -3.00 -5.37
N ALA A 153 -11.97 -4.30 -5.65
CA ALA A 153 -13.13 -4.98 -6.21
C ALA A 153 -14.25 -5.14 -5.16
N PRO A 154 -15.54 -5.06 -5.55
CA PRO A 154 -16.65 -5.28 -4.62
C PRO A 154 -16.60 -6.65 -3.95
N LYS A 155 -16.53 -6.68 -2.62
CA LYS A 155 -16.39 -7.90 -1.81
C LYS A 155 -17.43 -8.99 -2.11
N PRO A 156 -18.74 -8.70 -2.34
CA PRO A 156 -19.71 -9.73 -2.71
C PRO A 156 -19.34 -10.47 -4.00
N ILE A 157 -18.87 -9.75 -5.02
CA ILE A 157 -18.46 -10.33 -6.30
C ILE A 157 -17.24 -11.24 -6.09
N VAL A 158 -16.22 -10.74 -5.38
CA VAL A 158 -15.00 -11.53 -5.12
C VAL A 158 -15.27 -12.76 -4.27
N LYS A 159 -16.19 -12.69 -3.30
CA LYS A 159 -16.65 -13.86 -2.54
C LYS A 159 -17.30 -14.90 -3.45
N CYS A 160 -18.11 -14.49 -4.43
CA CYS A 160 -18.69 -15.40 -5.41
C CYS A 160 -17.64 -16.02 -6.35
N ILE A 161 -16.63 -15.26 -6.78
CA ILE A 161 -15.48 -15.79 -7.52
C ILE A 161 -14.74 -16.83 -6.66
N GLY A 162 -14.55 -16.58 -5.36
CA GLY A 162 -13.93 -17.54 -4.45
C GLY A 162 -14.74 -18.83 -4.24
N GLN A 163 -16.06 -18.80 -4.48
CA GLN A 163 -16.96 -19.96 -4.37
C GLN A 163 -17.11 -20.72 -5.68
N GLN A 164 -17.21 -20.00 -6.81
CA GLN A 164 -17.59 -20.57 -8.11
C GLN A 164 -16.43 -20.58 -9.12
N GLY A 165 -15.34 -19.88 -8.85
CA GLY A 165 -14.21 -19.68 -9.76
C GLY A 165 -14.37 -18.47 -10.67
N ILE A 166 -13.37 -18.26 -11.54
CA ILE A 166 -13.28 -17.08 -12.42
C ILE A 166 -14.41 -17.00 -13.46
N SER A 167 -15.05 -18.13 -13.79
CA SER A 167 -16.21 -18.16 -14.69
C SER A 167 -17.44 -17.43 -14.11
N TYR A 168 -17.44 -17.08 -12.82
CA TYR A 168 -18.49 -16.23 -12.25
C TYR A 168 -18.59 -14.87 -12.95
N LEU A 169 -17.48 -14.39 -13.54
CA LEU A 169 -17.47 -13.17 -14.35
C LEU A 169 -18.49 -13.20 -15.50
N ASP A 170 -18.77 -14.37 -16.07
CA ASP A 170 -19.71 -14.51 -17.19
C ASP A 170 -21.15 -14.17 -16.80
N LYS A 171 -21.46 -14.22 -15.50
CA LYS A 171 -22.80 -13.93 -14.94
C LYS A 171 -23.00 -12.47 -14.56
N LEU A 172 -21.94 -11.68 -14.57
CA LEU A 172 -21.99 -10.27 -14.21
C LEU A 172 -22.53 -9.44 -15.38
N ASP A 173 -23.33 -8.43 -15.05
CA ASP A 173 -23.74 -7.42 -16.03
C ASP A 173 -22.60 -6.44 -16.36
N ILE A 174 -22.87 -5.48 -17.23
CA ILE A 174 -21.85 -4.54 -17.72
C ILE A 174 -21.33 -3.62 -16.60
N ASP A 175 -22.20 -3.21 -15.68
CA ASP A 175 -21.85 -2.30 -14.60
C ASP A 175 -21.00 -3.04 -13.57
N GLU A 176 -21.42 -4.25 -13.19
CA GLU A 176 -20.65 -5.12 -12.28
C GLU A 176 -19.27 -5.47 -12.82
N LYS A 177 -19.16 -5.76 -14.12
CA LYS A 177 -17.86 -6.01 -14.78
C LYS A 177 -16.98 -4.77 -14.77
N SER A 178 -17.56 -3.58 -14.89
CA SER A 178 -16.81 -2.32 -14.89
C SER A 178 -16.12 -2.02 -13.55
N TRP A 179 -16.62 -2.61 -12.46
CA TRP A 179 -16.02 -2.49 -11.12
C TRP A 179 -14.83 -3.41 -10.88
N LEU A 180 -14.45 -4.24 -11.86
CA LEU A 180 -13.32 -5.17 -11.77
C LEU A 180 -12.22 -4.77 -12.77
N ALA A 181 -11.02 -5.30 -12.58
CA ALA A 181 -9.99 -5.24 -13.61
C ALA A 181 -10.45 -5.92 -14.89
N LYS A 182 -10.05 -5.36 -16.04
CA LYS A 182 -10.38 -5.88 -17.36
C LYS A 182 -9.76 -7.26 -17.62
N ASN A 183 -8.58 -7.50 -17.04
CA ASN A 183 -7.84 -8.74 -17.18
C ASN A 183 -7.45 -9.27 -15.80
N ILE A 184 -7.83 -10.51 -15.51
CA ILE A 184 -7.44 -11.23 -14.28
C ILE A 184 -6.61 -12.43 -14.72
N ASP A 185 -5.31 -12.36 -14.52
CA ASP A 185 -4.36 -13.39 -14.96
C ASP A 185 -4.13 -14.43 -13.84
N LEU A 186 -4.42 -15.69 -14.15
CA LEU A 186 -4.30 -16.82 -13.23
C LEU A 186 -3.13 -17.77 -13.60
N ALA A 187 -2.27 -17.33 -14.52
CA ALA A 187 -1.10 -18.08 -14.94
C ALA A 187 -0.13 -18.36 -13.76
N GLU A 188 0.74 -19.33 -13.97
CA GLU A 188 1.80 -19.64 -13.01
C GLU A 188 2.71 -18.43 -12.80
N SER A 189 2.98 -18.13 -11.53
CA SER A 189 3.81 -17.00 -11.12
C SER A 189 4.40 -17.27 -9.73
N PRO A 190 5.48 -16.57 -9.33
CA PRO A 190 5.96 -16.65 -7.96
C PRO A 190 4.88 -16.30 -6.92
N TYR A 191 3.96 -15.39 -7.26
CA TYR A 191 2.84 -15.03 -6.40
C TYR A 191 1.86 -16.19 -6.21
N LYS A 192 1.52 -16.90 -7.29
CA LYS A 192 0.67 -18.09 -7.21
C LYS A 192 1.31 -19.16 -6.33
N SER A 193 2.58 -19.46 -6.53
CA SER A 193 3.32 -20.42 -5.70
C SER A 193 3.31 -20.03 -4.21
N LYS A 194 3.54 -18.74 -3.92
CA LYS A 194 3.46 -18.20 -2.56
C LYS A 194 2.07 -18.34 -1.95
N PHE A 195 1.02 -18.02 -2.71
CA PHE A 195 -0.37 -18.17 -2.28
C PHE A 195 -0.71 -19.62 -1.97
N LEU A 196 -0.43 -20.55 -2.88
CA LEU A 196 -0.70 -21.97 -2.68
C LEU A 196 0.02 -22.53 -1.45
N ALA A 197 1.27 -22.12 -1.21
CA ALA A 197 2.02 -22.51 -0.03
C ALA A 197 1.38 -22.03 1.30
N SER A 198 0.68 -20.89 1.28
CA SER A 198 0.04 -20.32 2.48
C SER A 198 -1.28 -20.99 2.87
N MET A 199 -1.92 -21.72 1.94
CA MET A 199 -3.29 -22.23 2.10
C MET A 199 -3.40 -23.60 2.80
N HIS A 200 -2.29 -24.16 3.32
CA HIS A 200 -2.15 -25.40 4.10
C HIS A 200 -3.33 -26.42 4.05
N HIS A 201 -3.12 -27.60 3.45
CA HIS A 201 -4.03 -28.78 3.50
C HIS A 201 -5.50 -28.51 3.06
N GLY A 202 -5.70 -27.65 2.07
CA GLY A 202 -7.00 -27.40 1.44
C GLY A 202 -7.30 -28.32 0.26
N ASP A 203 -8.56 -28.36 -0.15
CA ASP A 203 -8.98 -28.88 -1.45
C ASP A 203 -8.34 -28.05 -2.57
N GLU A 204 -7.74 -28.71 -3.56
CA GLU A 204 -6.96 -28.04 -4.62
C GLU A 204 -7.86 -27.15 -5.47
N GLU A 205 -9.05 -27.65 -5.85
CA GLU A 205 -10.01 -26.89 -6.64
C GLU A 205 -10.46 -25.61 -5.90
N GLN A 206 -10.84 -25.75 -4.63
CA GLN A 206 -11.21 -24.60 -3.80
C GLN A 206 -10.06 -23.60 -3.64
N THR A 207 -8.83 -24.08 -3.53
CA THR A 207 -7.63 -23.24 -3.45
C THR A 207 -7.43 -22.44 -4.73
N GLN A 208 -7.64 -23.05 -5.91
CA GLN A 208 -7.55 -22.33 -7.18
C GLN A 208 -8.64 -21.26 -7.32
N LYS A 209 -9.87 -21.51 -6.85
CA LYS A 209 -10.94 -20.49 -6.81
C LYS A 209 -10.60 -19.34 -5.86
N GLN A 210 -10.01 -19.64 -4.71
CA GLN A 210 -9.54 -18.62 -3.78
C GLN A 210 -8.39 -17.80 -4.36
N PHE A 211 -7.49 -18.41 -5.13
CA PHE A 211 -6.46 -17.68 -5.86
C PHE A 211 -7.08 -16.76 -6.93
N ALA A 212 -8.11 -17.21 -7.63
CA ALA A 212 -8.85 -16.34 -8.57
C ALA A 212 -9.47 -15.12 -7.88
N ALA A 213 -10.01 -15.30 -6.67
CA ALA A 213 -10.51 -14.20 -5.84
C ALA A 213 -9.37 -13.25 -5.41
N GLN A 214 -8.25 -13.79 -4.94
CA GLN A 214 -7.04 -13.03 -4.58
C GLN A 214 -6.57 -12.15 -5.76
N MET A 215 -6.39 -12.76 -6.93
CA MET A 215 -5.98 -12.04 -8.14
C MET A 215 -7.00 -11.01 -8.61
N THR A 216 -8.29 -11.24 -8.36
CA THR A 216 -9.33 -10.24 -8.68
C THR A 216 -9.14 -8.98 -7.85
N TRP A 217 -8.86 -9.09 -6.54
CA TRP A 217 -8.53 -7.94 -5.71
C TRP A 217 -7.26 -7.23 -6.21
N ASP A 218 -6.15 -7.94 -6.35
CA ASP A 218 -4.86 -7.35 -6.73
C ASP A 218 -4.89 -6.66 -8.10
N ALA A 219 -5.46 -7.31 -9.12
CA ALA A 219 -5.58 -6.72 -10.45
C ALA A 219 -6.48 -5.48 -10.43
N THR A 220 -7.56 -5.50 -9.65
CA THR A 220 -8.49 -4.37 -9.55
C THR A 220 -7.85 -3.20 -8.83
N MET A 221 -7.17 -3.42 -7.71
CA MET A 221 -6.43 -2.33 -7.02
C MET A 221 -5.37 -1.71 -7.93
N ALA A 222 -4.56 -2.55 -8.59
CA ALA A 222 -3.54 -2.09 -9.52
C ALA A 222 -4.11 -1.27 -10.69
N GLU A 223 -5.17 -1.76 -11.34
CA GLU A 223 -5.80 -1.06 -12.46
C GLU A 223 -6.46 0.26 -12.01
N SER A 224 -6.95 0.35 -10.76
CA SER A 224 -7.49 1.61 -10.22
C SER A 224 -6.41 2.68 -10.15
N ILE A 225 -5.23 2.30 -9.62
CA ILE A 225 -4.07 3.18 -9.46
C ILE A 225 -3.55 3.62 -10.84
N VAL A 226 -3.37 2.67 -11.77
CA VAL A 226 -2.83 2.97 -13.11
C VAL A 226 -3.78 3.84 -13.91
N ASN A 227 -5.10 3.58 -13.85
CA ASN A 227 -6.08 4.42 -14.52
C ASN A 227 -6.10 5.85 -13.93
N TYR A 228 -5.99 5.98 -12.60
CA TYR A 228 -5.92 7.28 -11.96
C TYR A 228 -4.69 8.07 -12.43
N LEU A 229 -3.50 7.45 -12.44
CA LEU A 229 -2.26 8.09 -12.90
C LEU A 229 -2.28 8.47 -14.38
N ALA A 230 -2.97 7.69 -15.21
CA ALA A 230 -3.15 8.03 -16.63
C ALA A 230 -3.99 9.31 -16.83
N LEU A 231 -4.97 9.55 -15.93
CA LEU A 231 -5.81 10.75 -15.96
C LEU A 231 -5.18 11.94 -15.21
N HIS A 232 -4.29 11.68 -14.27
CA HIS A 232 -3.63 12.68 -13.41
C HIS A 232 -2.10 12.59 -13.57
N PRO A 233 -1.55 13.07 -14.70
CA PRO A 233 -0.12 12.97 -14.95
C PRO A 233 0.68 13.79 -13.93
N LYS A 234 1.81 13.21 -13.51
CA LYS A 234 2.71 13.72 -12.45
C LYS A 234 2.11 13.69 -11.05
N SER A 235 1.03 12.95 -10.84
CA SER A 235 0.57 12.61 -9.50
C SER A 235 1.35 11.42 -8.95
N GLN A 236 1.52 11.39 -7.64
CA GLN A 236 2.00 10.23 -6.89
C GLN A 236 0.79 9.58 -6.19
N VAL A 237 0.79 8.25 -6.08
CA VAL A 237 -0.25 7.52 -5.34
C VAL A 237 0.37 6.76 -4.18
N MET A 238 -0.11 7.01 -2.96
CA MET A 238 0.14 6.15 -1.80
C MET A 238 -1.01 5.17 -1.66
N HIS A 239 -0.73 3.86 -1.77
CA HIS A 239 -1.71 2.80 -1.62
C HIS A 239 -1.51 2.01 -0.33
N ILE A 240 -2.59 1.78 0.41
CA ILE A 240 -2.60 0.91 1.58
C ILE A 240 -3.43 -0.36 1.29
N ALA A 241 -2.86 -1.51 1.63
CA ALA A 241 -3.53 -2.81 1.52
C ALA A 241 -2.89 -3.84 2.46
N GLY A 242 -3.61 -4.95 2.70
CA GLY A 242 -3.14 -6.06 3.50
C GLY A 242 -1.79 -6.57 3.02
N LYS A 243 -0.89 -6.88 3.95
CA LYS A 243 0.51 -7.23 3.70
C LYS A 243 0.68 -8.22 2.52
N PHE A 244 -0.14 -9.27 2.47
CA PHE A 244 -0.05 -10.31 1.44
C PHE A 244 -0.28 -9.82 0.00
N HIS A 245 -1.03 -8.72 -0.18
CA HIS A 245 -1.22 -8.07 -1.48
C HIS A 245 0.02 -7.29 -1.95
N ILE A 246 0.88 -6.89 -1.01
CA ILE A 246 1.93 -5.89 -1.22
C ILE A 246 3.33 -6.48 -1.18
N GLU A 247 3.60 -7.35 -0.21
CA GLU A 247 4.94 -7.82 0.13
C GLU A 247 5.69 -8.51 -1.03
N ASN A 248 7.01 -8.29 -1.09
CA ASN A 248 7.93 -8.78 -2.11
C ASN A 248 7.58 -8.35 -3.55
N GLY A 249 6.68 -7.37 -3.71
CA GLY A 249 6.25 -6.86 -5.01
C GLY A 249 5.50 -7.87 -5.89
N LEU A 250 4.96 -8.96 -5.32
CA LEU A 250 4.41 -10.08 -6.10
C LEU A 250 2.92 -9.95 -6.46
N GLY A 251 2.11 -9.30 -5.62
CA GLY A 251 0.67 -9.14 -5.83
C GLY A 251 0.33 -7.89 -6.64
N THR A 252 -0.19 -6.88 -5.97
CA THR A 252 -0.62 -5.60 -6.57
C THR A 252 0.52 -4.91 -7.34
N ALA A 253 1.74 -4.90 -6.81
CA ALA A 253 2.89 -4.27 -7.49
C ALA A 253 3.19 -4.89 -8.87
N ALA A 254 3.19 -6.23 -8.96
CA ALA A 254 3.40 -6.94 -10.22
C ALA A 254 2.29 -6.62 -11.24
N GLN A 255 1.04 -6.46 -10.79
CA GLN A 255 -0.06 -6.05 -11.66
C GLN A 255 0.11 -4.61 -12.16
N ILE A 256 0.57 -3.68 -11.31
CA ILE A 256 0.88 -2.29 -11.73
C ILE A 256 1.95 -2.29 -12.81
N VAL A 257 3.07 -2.99 -12.59
CA VAL A 257 4.19 -3.07 -13.54
C VAL A 257 3.75 -3.74 -14.85
N LYS A 258 2.88 -4.75 -14.79
CA LYS A 258 2.32 -5.40 -15.98
C LYS A 258 1.46 -4.42 -16.81
N LEU A 259 0.66 -3.59 -16.16
CA LEU A 259 -0.20 -2.60 -16.82
C LEU A 259 0.60 -1.41 -17.35
N ASN A 260 1.62 -0.96 -16.62
CA ASN A 260 2.50 0.12 -17.03
C ASN A 260 3.93 -0.08 -16.49
N PRO A 261 4.86 -0.64 -17.29
CA PRO A 261 6.22 -0.95 -16.84
C PRO A 261 7.12 0.28 -16.66
N LYS A 262 6.61 1.50 -16.92
CA LYS A 262 7.34 2.75 -16.71
C LYS A 262 7.14 3.35 -15.33
N LEU A 263 6.16 2.85 -14.56
CA LEU A 263 5.89 3.37 -13.23
C LEU A 263 6.95 2.88 -12.25
N ASN A 264 7.52 3.81 -11.50
CA ASN A 264 8.39 3.52 -10.37
C ASN A 264 7.52 3.15 -9.17
N VAL A 265 7.60 1.89 -8.73
CA VAL A 265 6.82 1.36 -7.62
C VAL A 265 7.74 1.07 -6.45
N VAL A 266 7.45 1.66 -5.29
CA VAL A 266 8.11 1.37 -4.02
C VAL A 266 7.18 0.54 -3.14
N VAL A 267 7.75 -0.45 -2.46
CA VAL A 267 7.04 -1.33 -1.53
C VAL A 267 7.58 -1.12 -0.11
N ILE A 268 6.67 -0.94 0.85
CA ILE A 268 6.95 -0.87 2.28
C ILE A 268 6.18 -2.00 2.98
N THR A 269 6.89 -2.92 3.61
CA THR A 269 6.32 -4.12 4.20
C THR A 269 6.54 -4.16 5.71
N PRO A 270 5.50 -4.40 6.53
CA PRO A 270 5.65 -4.51 7.97
C PRO A 270 6.37 -5.81 8.36
N THR A 271 7.31 -5.71 9.29
CA THR A 271 8.11 -6.81 9.82
C THR A 271 8.21 -6.77 11.35
N GLU A 272 8.38 -7.93 11.96
CA GLU A 272 8.69 -8.06 13.40
C GLU A 272 10.16 -7.80 13.70
N GLU A 273 11.03 -8.23 12.78
CA GLU A 273 12.48 -8.11 12.93
C GLU A 273 13.07 -7.58 11.61
N ALA A 274 13.97 -6.62 11.73
CA ALA A 274 14.72 -6.09 10.60
C ALA A 274 15.62 -7.17 9.99
N THR A 275 15.65 -7.23 8.65
CA THR A 275 16.62 -8.05 7.91
C THR A 275 17.59 -7.16 7.13
N THR A 276 18.74 -7.72 6.72
CA THR A 276 19.77 -7.00 5.97
C THR A 276 19.73 -7.26 4.46
N ASP A 277 18.76 -8.03 3.99
CA ASP A 277 18.65 -8.50 2.60
C ASP A 277 17.18 -8.64 2.20
N ASP A 278 16.43 -7.56 2.34
CA ASP A 278 15.05 -7.45 1.83
C ASP A 278 15.04 -6.68 0.49
N SER A 279 14.02 -6.94 -0.33
CA SER A 279 13.73 -6.13 -1.52
C SER A 279 12.91 -4.89 -1.17
N ASP A 280 12.12 -4.97 -0.10
CA ASP A 280 11.16 -3.95 0.29
C ASP A 280 11.80 -3.00 1.31
N TYR A 281 11.31 -1.78 1.40
CA TYR A 281 11.49 -1.01 2.62
C TYR A 281 10.76 -1.73 3.75
N GLN A 282 11.34 -1.72 4.95
CA GLN A 282 10.79 -2.48 6.08
C GLN A 282 10.17 -1.52 7.08
N LEU A 283 9.01 -1.88 7.61
CA LEU A 283 8.36 -1.16 8.71
C LEU A 283 8.41 -2.05 9.96
N GLU A 284 9.40 -1.82 10.80
CA GLU A 284 9.57 -2.58 12.04
C GLU A 284 8.53 -2.16 13.07
N VAL A 285 7.76 -3.14 13.54
CA VAL A 285 6.69 -3.01 14.54
C VAL A 285 6.64 -4.27 15.40
N LEU A 286 5.94 -4.24 16.54
CA LEU A 286 5.69 -5.47 17.31
C LEU A 286 4.82 -6.45 16.50
N ALA A 287 5.15 -7.74 16.50
CA ALA A 287 4.25 -8.73 15.91
C ALA A 287 2.93 -8.83 16.69
N PRO A 288 1.80 -9.06 15.99
CA PRO A 288 0.56 -9.46 16.61
C PRO A 288 0.78 -10.71 17.47
N PRO A 289 0.11 -10.82 18.64
CA PRO A 289 0.22 -12.01 19.46
C PRO A 289 -0.27 -13.24 18.69
N LYS A 290 0.30 -14.41 19.02
CA LYS A 290 -0.13 -15.68 18.44
C LYS A 290 -1.64 -15.85 18.60
N ARG A 291 -2.36 -15.93 17.49
CA ARG A 291 -3.82 -16.03 17.46
C ARG A 291 -4.33 -17.25 18.23
N PHE A 292 -3.64 -18.37 18.12
CA PHE A 292 -3.92 -19.59 18.86
C PHE A 292 -2.62 -20.25 19.32
N VAL A 293 -2.52 -20.57 20.61
CA VAL A 293 -1.43 -21.41 21.15
C VAL A 293 -1.81 -22.89 21.14
N LYS A 294 -3.08 -23.20 21.39
CA LYS A 294 -3.61 -24.57 21.42
C LYS A 294 -4.44 -24.87 20.17
N GLN A 295 -4.18 -26.03 19.55
CA GLN A 295 -4.88 -26.48 18.34
C GLN A 295 -6.40 -26.65 18.56
N GLU A 296 -6.82 -27.10 19.75
CA GLU A 296 -8.24 -27.24 20.11
C GLU A 296 -9.00 -25.90 20.02
N ASN A 297 -8.38 -24.80 20.44
CA ASN A 297 -8.97 -23.46 20.38
C ASN A 297 -9.08 -22.97 18.94
N MET A 298 -8.05 -23.25 18.13
CA MET A 298 -8.07 -22.96 16.69
C MET A 298 -9.22 -23.71 16.00
N MET A 299 -9.35 -25.02 16.23
CA MET A 299 -10.40 -25.85 15.64
C MET A 299 -11.81 -25.38 16.06
N LYS A 300 -11.99 -25.04 17.35
CA LYS A 300 -13.25 -24.49 17.87
C LYS A 300 -13.60 -23.16 17.20
N ALA A 301 -12.63 -22.27 17.01
CA ALA A 301 -12.84 -20.99 16.34
C ALA A 301 -13.22 -21.17 14.87
N TYR A 302 -12.52 -22.02 14.12
CA TYR A 302 -12.85 -22.29 12.71
C TYR A 302 -14.24 -22.92 12.52
N LYS A 303 -14.68 -23.79 13.44
CA LYS A 303 -16.04 -24.34 13.42
C LYS A 303 -17.11 -23.26 13.55
N ALA A 304 -16.90 -22.27 14.43
CA ALA A 304 -17.84 -21.16 14.63
C ALA A 304 -17.88 -20.16 13.46
N ILE A 305 -16.78 -20.04 12.70
CA ILE A 305 -16.73 -19.19 11.50
C ILE A 305 -17.48 -19.83 10.34
N LYS A 306 -17.36 -21.15 10.14
CA LYS A 306 -18.07 -21.87 9.07
C LYS A 306 -19.59 -21.73 9.16
N SER A 307 -20.16 -21.54 10.36
CA SER A 307 -21.60 -21.35 10.53
C SER A 307 -22.09 -19.93 10.23
N ARG A 308 -21.20 -18.96 10.01
CA ARG A 308 -21.51 -17.52 10.10
C ARG A 308 -21.82 -16.80 8.77
N ASN A 309 -21.95 -17.50 7.64
CA ASN A 309 -21.98 -16.80 6.35
C ASN A 309 -22.70 -17.56 5.21
N HIS A 310 -24.03 -17.73 5.32
CA HIS A 310 -24.85 -18.40 4.29
C HIS A 310 -25.75 -17.44 3.48
N ASP A 311 -25.76 -16.14 3.80
CA ASP A 311 -26.79 -15.23 3.24
C ASP A 311 -26.42 -14.64 1.88
N LEU A 312 -25.17 -14.77 1.43
CA LEU A 312 -24.78 -14.33 0.09
C LEU A 312 -25.23 -15.36 -0.94
N VAL A 313 -26.16 -14.96 -1.81
CA VAL A 313 -26.56 -15.74 -2.98
C VAL A 313 -25.84 -15.19 -4.20
N CYS A 314 -25.01 -16.02 -4.81
CA CYS A 314 -24.37 -15.70 -6.08
C CYS A 314 -25.35 -15.92 -7.24
N LYS A 315 -25.20 -15.14 -8.31
CA LYS A 315 -26.02 -15.24 -9.52
C LYS A 315 -25.91 -16.62 -10.19
#